data_AF-A0A9X0CN83-F1
#
_entry.id   AF-A0A9X0CN83-F1
#
_cell.length_a   1.000
_cell.length_b   1.000
_cell.length_c   1.000
_cell.angle_alpha   90.00
_cell.angle_beta   90.00
_cell.angle_gamma   90.00
#
_symmetry.space_group_name_H-M   'P 1'
#
loop_
_entity.id
_entity.type
_entity.pdbx_description
1 polymer ?
#
loop_
_entity_poly.entity_id
_entity_poly.type
_entity_poly.pdbx_seq_one_letter_code
_entity_poly.pdbx_strand_id
1 'polypeptide(L)'
;MCQRQEPHQKMFVNTDSEQEELVLVVYKALEATICLMISGPYPSLDFFRKIDNFIGPQLTTLANVVGEQSAKKQQSSDQQYRYLYFNHMNLAQKSSVHSRKSSLPCVAPEIMRLMGDISADFASFQEDGETFVKTMSDCWIVGRKSDQRELFVILNQKNANLIEIDEEVKRLGITQFNNIFFLD
;
A
#
# COMPACT_ATOMS: atom_id res chain seq x y z
N MET A 1 -25.71 -30.29 13.51
CA MET A 1 -26.75 -30.21 12.48
C MET A 1 -26.28 -29.22 11.43
N CYS A 2 -25.96 -29.69 10.21
CA CYS A 2 -25.54 -28.95 8.99
C CYS A 2 -24.32 -28.00 9.14
N GLN A 3 -23.37 -27.92 8.21
CA GLN A 3 -23.56 -27.73 6.78
C GLN A 3 -22.36 -28.30 5.97
N ARG A 4 -22.71 -28.88 4.82
CA ARG A 4 -21.94 -29.01 3.56
C ARG A 4 -20.46 -28.60 3.61
N GLN A 5 -19.57 -29.59 3.38
CA GLN A 5 -18.25 -29.35 2.82
C GLN A 5 -18.42 -28.73 1.42
N GLU A 6 -18.18 -27.43 1.30
CA GLU A 6 -17.98 -26.77 0.01
C GLU A 6 -16.77 -27.41 -0.70
N PRO A 7 -16.77 -27.53 -2.04
CA PRO A 7 -15.61 -28.03 -2.76
C PRO A 7 -14.42 -27.11 -2.48
N HIS A 8 -13.28 -27.69 -2.10
CA HIS A 8 -12.05 -26.94 -1.81
C HIS A 8 -11.79 -25.88 -2.90
N GLN A 9 -11.63 -24.63 -2.47
CA GLN A 9 -11.53 -23.48 -3.37
C GLN A 9 -10.19 -23.56 -4.11
N LYS A 10 -10.25 -24.04 -5.36
CA LYS A 10 -9.12 -24.10 -6.28
C LYS A 10 -8.77 -22.69 -6.74
N MET A 11 -7.48 -22.39 -6.76
CA MET A 11 -6.93 -21.17 -7.31
C MET A 11 -5.98 -21.55 -8.45
N PHE A 12 -6.08 -20.86 -9.57
CA PHE A 12 -5.12 -21.00 -10.66
C PHE A 12 -4.20 -19.79 -10.63
N VAL A 13 -2.90 -20.04 -10.50
CA VAL A 13 -1.87 -19.00 -10.51
C VAL A 13 -1.10 -19.12 -11.82
N ASN A 14 -1.03 -18.02 -12.57
CA ASN A 14 -0.26 -18.00 -13.81
C ASN A 14 1.20 -17.65 -13.47
N THR A 15 2.12 -18.54 -13.78
CA THR A 15 3.57 -18.27 -13.71
C THR A 15 4.08 -17.93 -15.10
N ASP A 16 5.32 -17.43 -15.21
CA ASP A 16 5.92 -17.06 -16.50
C ASP A 16 6.03 -18.25 -17.48
N SER A 17 5.99 -19.49 -16.96
CA SER A 17 6.11 -20.72 -17.73
C SER A 17 4.80 -21.51 -17.84
N GLU A 18 3.99 -21.60 -16.79
CA GLU A 18 2.81 -22.50 -16.73
C GLU A 18 1.71 -22.00 -15.79
N GLN A 19 0.49 -22.53 -15.98
CA GLN A 19 -0.63 -22.30 -15.06
C GLN A 19 -0.65 -23.39 -13.98
N GLU A 20 -0.48 -23.00 -12.72
CA GLU A 20 -0.47 -23.91 -11.57
C GLU A 20 -1.84 -23.94 -10.86
N GLU A 21 -2.37 -25.14 -10.61
CA GLU A 21 -3.55 -25.35 -9.77
C GLU A 21 -3.12 -25.50 -8.30
N LEU A 22 -3.63 -24.63 -7.44
CA LEU A 22 -3.33 -24.57 -6.01
C LEU A 22 -4.61 -24.65 -5.17
N VAL A 23 -4.49 -25.16 -3.96
CA VAL A 23 -5.57 -25.10 -2.96
C VAL A 23 -5.31 -23.92 -2.03
N LEU A 24 -6.30 -23.02 -1.91
CA LEU A 24 -6.23 -21.90 -0.97
C LEU A 24 -6.74 -22.31 0.41
N VAL A 25 -5.90 -22.13 1.43
CA VAL A 25 -6.27 -22.32 2.84
C VAL A 25 -6.18 -20.98 3.54
N VAL A 26 -7.28 -20.55 4.16
CA VAL A 26 -7.40 -19.23 4.77
C VAL A 26 -7.56 -19.37 6.28
N TYR A 27 -6.65 -18.75 7.01
CA TYR A 27 -6.72 -18.59 8.46
C TYR A 27 -7.05 -17.15 8.79
N LYS A 28 -8.04 -16.95 9.67
CA LYS A 28 -8.41 -15.63 10.18
C LYS A 28 -8.29 -15.61 11.69
N ALA A 29 -7.52 -14.66 12.22
CA ALA A 29 -7.50 -14.35 13.64
C ALA A 29 -7.39 -12.84 13.83
N LEU A 30 -8.26 -12.30 14.70
CA LEU A 30 -8.36 -10.86 14.96
C LEU A 30 -8.44 -10.06 13.63
N GLU A 31 -7.54 -9.10 13.42
CA GLU A 31 -7.43 -8.28 12.19
C GLU A 31 -6.45 -8.85 11.14
N ALA A 32 -5.90 -10.06 11.34
CA ALA A 32 -4.99 -10.70 10.40
C ALA A 32 -5.67 -11.84 9.63
N THR A 33 -5.34 -11.92 8.34
CA THR A 33 -5.72 -13.04 7.46
C THR A 33 -4.45 -13.62 6.86
N ILE A 34 -4.22 -14.91 7.05
CA ILE A 34 -3.14 -15.65 6.40
C ILE A 34 -3.75 -16.49 5.29
N CYS A 35 -3.23 -16.33 4.08
CA CYS A 35 -3.57 -17.12 2.91
C CYS A 35 -2.39 -18.03 2.58
N LEU A 36 -2.62 -19.34 2.61
CA LEU A 36 -1.63 -20.35 2.21
C LEU A 36 -2.07 -20.94 0.89
N MET A 37 -1.15 -20.96 -0.07
CA MET A 37 -1.36 -21.56 -1.38
C MET A 37 -0.58 -22.88 -1.40
N ILE A 38 -1.28 -23.99 -1.52
CA ILE A 38 -0.70 -25.33 -1.43
C ILE A 38 -0.67 -25.95 -2.82
N SER A 39 0.53 -26.29 -3.29
CA SER A 39 0.75 -27.08 -4.50
C SER A 39 0.74 -28.58 -4.19
N GLY A 40 0.25 -29.38 -5.12
CA GLY A 40 0.25 -30.85 -5.03
C GLY A 40 -1.14 -31.47 -4.89
N PRO A 41 -1.22 -32.80 -4.64
CA PRO A 41 -2.49 -33.50 -4.52
C PRO A 41 -3.33 -32.92 -3.39
N TYR A 42 -4.65 -33.07 -3.47
CA TYR A 42 -5.58 -32.51 -2.48
C TYR A 42 -5.11 -32.79 -1.04
N PRO A 43 -4.91 -31.75 -0.22
CA PRO A 43 -4.43 -31.91 1.14
C PRO A 43 -5.41 -32.78 1.93
N SER A 44 -4.87 -33.77 2.63
CA SER A 44 -5.68 -34.68 3.47
C SER A 44 -6.13 -33.98 4.76
N LEU A 45 -7.14 -34.54 5.42
CA LEU A 45 -7.59 -34.03 6.72
C LEU A 45 -6.44 -34.02 7.76
N ASP A 46 -5.55 -34.99 7.73
CA ASP A 46 -4.40 -35.05 8.65
C ASP A 46 -3.35 -33.98 8.33
N PHE A 47 -3.21 -33.58 7.06
CA PHE A 47 -2.40 -32.44 6.69
C PHE A 47 -2.96 -31.15 7.33
N PHE A 48 -4.27 -30.92 7.22
CA PHE A 48 -4.93 -29.78 7.85
C PHE A 48 -4.79 -29.80 9.38
N ARG A 49 -4.94 -30.95 10.03
CA ARG A 49 -4.70 -31.04 11.49
C ARG A 49 -3.28 -30.67 11.89
N LYS A 50 -2.29 -31.09 11.11
CA LYS A 50 -0.88 -30.75 11.37
C LYS A 50 -0.64 -29.25 11.18
N ILE A 51 -1.20 -28.67 10.13
CA ILE A 51 -1.05 -27.24 9.84
C ILE A 51 -1.80 -26.37 10.87
N ASP A 52 -2.97 -26.79 11.34
CA ASP A 52 -3.73 -26.14 12.41
C ASP A 52 -2.94 -26.15 13.72
N ASN A 53 -2.37 -27.29 14.11
CA ASN A 53 -1.56 -27.41 15.32
C ASN A 53 -0.28 -26.57 15.25
N PHE A 54 0.27 -26.36 14.05
CA PHE A 54 1.47 -25.55 13.85
C PHE A 54 1.15 -24.05 13.83
N ILE A 55 0.15 -23.63 13.04
CA ILE A 55 -0.18 -22.21 12.80
C ILE A 55 -1.02 -21.64 13.92
N GLY A 56 -1.98 -22.40 14.46
CA GLY A 56 -2.93 -21.95 15.47
C GLY A 56 -2.30 -21.20 16.64
N PRO A 57 -1.26 -21.75 17.31
CA PRO A 57 -0.59 -21.07 18.42
C PRO A 57 0.14 -19.77 18.02
N GLN A 58 0.64 -19.70 16.79
CA GLN A 58 1.43 -18.56 16.30
C GLN A 58 0.55 -17.44 15.74
N LEU A 59 -0.66 -17.80 15.28
CA LEU A 59 -1.55 -16.92 14.55
C LEU A 59 -2.03 -15.73 15.40
N THR A 60 -2.39 -15.97 16.67
CA THR A 60 -2.80 -14.91 17.60
C THR A 60 -1.66 -13.93 17.87
N THR A 61 -0.45 -14.43 18.07
CA THR A 61 0.74 -13.60 18.27
C THR A 61 1.02 -12.74 17.05
N LEU A 62 1.01 -13.34 15.85
CA LEU A 62 1.20 -12.62 14.60
C LEU A 62 0.11 -11.57 14.40
N ALA A 63 -1.16 -11.93 14.66
CA ALA A 63 -2.28 -11.03 14.52
C ALA A 63 -2.18 -9.81 15.44
N ASN A 64 -1.70 -10.00 16.68
CA ASN A 64 -1.43 -8.90 17.60
C ASN A 64 -0.31 -7.98 17.09
N VAL A 65 0.82 -8.54 16.63
CA VAL A 65 1.92 -7.74 16.05
C VAL A 65 1.45 -6.93 14.85
N VAL A 66 0.68 -7.55 13.95
CA VAL A 66 0.11 -6.87 12.77
C VAL A 66 -0.89 -5.79 13.18
N GLY A 67 -1.74 -6.07 14.18
CA GLY A 67 -2.70 -5.13 14.74
C GLY A 67 -2.02 -3.90 15.36
N GLU A 68 -1.01 -4.10 16.20
CA GLU A 68 -0.24 -3.02 16.83
C GLU A 68 0.47 -2.13 15.80
N GLN A 69 1.10 -2.72 14.78
CA GLN A 69 1.74 -1.96 13.71
C GLN A 69 0.73 -1.19 12.86
N SER A 70 -0.45 -1.78 12.64
CA SER A 70 -1.54 -1.12 11.92
C SER A 70 -2.15 0.03 12.74
N ALA A 71 -2.24 -0.12 14.06
CA ALA A 71 -2.73 0.92 14.98
C ALA A 71 -1.74 2.09 15.14
N LYS A 72 -0.42 1.82 15.19
CA LYS A 72 0.62 2.87 15.19
C LYS A 72 0.56 3.75 13.93
N LYS A 73 0.25 3.17 12.77
CA LYS A 73 0.00 3.91 11.52
C LYS A 73 -1.31 4.72 11.53
N GLN A 74 -2.25 4.43 12.44
CA GLN A 74 -3.56 5.10 12.52
C GLN A 74 -3.55 6.36 13.38
N GLN A 75 -2.59 6.53 14.30
CA GLN A 75 -2.49 7.73 15.14
C GLN A 75 -2.13 9.01 14.35
N SER A 76 -1.88 8.92 13.04
CA SER A 76 -1.57 10.06 12.17
C SER A 76 -2.81 10.67 11.48
N SER A 77 -4.02 10.48 12.02
CA SER A 77 -5.26 10.98 11.41
C SER A 77 -5.42 12.50 11.38
N ASP A 78 -4.53 13.24 12.05
CA ASP A 78 -4.44 14.71 12.03
C ASP A 78 -3.46 15.24 10.96
N GLN A 79 -2.85 14.36 10.15
CA GLN A 79 -1.96 14.82 9.08
C GLN A 79 -2.77 15.54 8.00
N GLN A 80 -2.50 16.84 7.86
CA GLN A 80 -3.03 17.70 6.79
C GLN A 80 -2.45 17.37 5.40
N TYR A 81 -1.70 16.27 5.31
CA TYR A 81 -1.06 15.80 4.10
C TYR A 81 -1.27 14.29 3.89
N ARG A 82 -1.25 13.87 2.63
CA ARG A 82 -1.15 12.47 2.22
C ARG A 82 0.01 12.32 1.26
N TYR A 83 0.53 11.11 1.11
CA TYR A 83 1.64 10.86 0.19
C TYR A 83 1.56 9.48 -0.46
N LEU A 84 2.21 9.37 -1.61
CA LEU A 84 2.48 8.13 -2.34
C LEU A 84 3.94 8.18 -2.80
N TYR A 85 4.72 7.21 -2.36
CA TYR A 85 6.10 7.00 -2.79
C TYR A 85 6.22 5.66 -3.50
N PHE A 86 6.97 5.66 -4.59
CA PHE A 86 7.30 4.47 -5.35
C PHE A 86 8.77 4.51 -5.80
N ASN A 87 9.44 3.38 -5.68
CA ASN A 87 10.78 3.16 -6.21
C ASN A 87 10.70 2.12 -7.32
N HIS A 88 10.92 2.55 -8.56
CA HIS A 88 10.86 1.68 -9.73
C HIS A 88 11.95 0.61 -9.73
N MET A 89 13.10 0.86 -9.10
CA MET A 89 14.24 -0.08 -9.08
C MET A 89 13.93 -1.36 -8.28
N ASN A 90 13.22 -1.23 -7.16
CA ASN A 90 12.97 -2.35 -6.24
C ASN A 90 11.49 -2.55 -5.89
N LEU A 91 10.60 -1.83 -6.59
CA LEU A 91 9.15 -1.86 -6.41
C LEU A 91 8.70 -1.50 -4.98
N ALA A 92 9.55 -0.84 -4.20
CA ALA A 92 9.20 -0.44 -2.85
C ALA A 92 8.16 0.67 -2.89
N GLN A 93 7.05 0.46 -2.17
CA GLN A 93 5.95 1.40 -2.08
C GLN A 93 5.72 1.82 -0.63
N LYS A 94 5.48 3.11 -0.41
CA LYS A 94 5.02 3.67 0.87
C LYS A 94 3.91 4.66 0.60
N SER A 95 2.75 4.51 1.23
CA SER A 95 1.59 5.37 0.96
C SER A 95 0.73 5.60 2.19
N SER A 96 0.13 6.80 2.28
CA SER A 96 -0.98 7.12 3.19
C SER A 96 -2.31 7.36 2.47
N VAL A 97 -2.34 7.21 1.14
CA VAL A 97 -3.53 7.39 0.28
C VAL A 97 -4.56 6.26 0.49
N HIS A 98 -4.12 5.06 0.89
CA HIS A 98 -5.01 3.91 1.06
C HIS A 98 -5.22 3.60 2.55
N SER A 99 -6.27 4.17 3.15
CA SER A 99 -6.68 3.83 4.53
C SER A 99 -7.80 2.79 4.52
N ARG A 100 -7.55 1.61 5.10
CA ARG A 100 -8.43 0.43 5.06
C ARG A 100 -9.70 0.51 5.94
N LYS A 101 -9.93 1.61 6.67
CA LYS A 101 -11.04 1.71 7.64
C LYS A 101 -12.22 2.60 7.20
N SER A 102 -12.15 3.26 6.04
CA SER A 102 -13.28 4.02 5.50
C SER A 102 -13.73 3.45 4.17
N SER A 103 -15.03 3.19 4.02
CA SER A 103 -15.66 2.84 2.74
C SER A 103 -15.67 4.00 1.74
N LEU A 104 -15.12 5.16 2.11
CA LEU A 104 -14.93 6.31 1.25
C LEU A 104 -13.48 6.37 0.77
N PRO A 105 -13.23 6.67 -0.52
CA PRO A 105 -11.88 6.89 -1.00
C PRO A 105 -11.25 8.05 -0.23
N CYS A 106 -10.10 7.79 0.37
CA CYS A 106 -9.36 8.75 1.20
C CYS A 106 -8.81 9.93 0.35
N VAL A 107 -8.75 9.75 -0.97
CA VAL A 107 -8.33 10.72 -1.97
C VAL A 107 -9.35 10.71 -3.10
N ALA A 108 -9.77 11.89 -3.55
CA ALA A 108 -10.78 12.01 -4.60
C ALA A 108 -10.25 11.48 -5.95
N PRO A 109 -11.10 10.85 -6.80
CA PRO A 109 -10.65 10.24 -8.07
C PRO A 109 -9.93 11.21 -9.02
N GLU A 110 -10.32 12.48 -9.04
CA GLU A 110 -9.67 13.52 -9.83
C GLU A 110 -8.23 13.79 -9.39
N ILE A 111 -7.93 13.69 -8.09
CA ILE A 111 -6.58 13.84 -7.55
C ILE A 111 -5.73 12.63 -7.93
N MET A 112 -6.31 11.42 -7.90
CA MET A 112 -5.64 10.20 -8.36
C MET A 112 -5.31 10.26 -9.85
N ARG A 113 -6.24 10.75 -10.69
CA ARG A 113 -6.00 10.96 -12.13
C ARG A 113 -4.87 11.97 -12.36
N LEU A 114 -4.92 13.10 -11.66
CA LEU A 114 -3.87 14.11 -11.77
C LEU A 114 -2.49 13.59 -11.38
N MET A 115 -2.38 12.78 -10.31
CA MET A 115 -1.10 12.12 -9.99
C MET A 115 -0.65 11.16 -11.10
N GLY A 116 -1.58 10.46 -11.74
CA GLY A 116 -1.30 9.62 -12.91
C GLY A 116 -0.81 10.42 -14.12
N ASP A 117 -1.43 11.58 -14.38
CA ASP A 117 -1.02 12.49 -15.46
C ASP A 117 0.41 13.03 -15.21
N ILE A 118 0.71 13.43 -13.97
CA ILE A 118 2.07 13.86 -13.58
C ILE A 118 3.08 12.71 -13.71
N SER A 119 2.72 11.49 -13.29
CA SER A 119 3.58 10.31 -13.43
C SER A 119 3.86 9.96 -14.91
N ALA A 120 2.85 10.08 -15.77
CA ALA A 120 3.02 9.90 -17.21
C ALA A 120 3.93 10.99 -17.82
N ASP A 121 3.82 12.23 -17.34
CA ASP A 121 4.71 13.32 -17.72
C ASP A 121 6.16 13.03 -17.28
N PHE A 122 6.36 12.60 -16.03
CA PHE A 122 7.66 12.16 -15.49
C PHE A 122 8.29 11.00 -16.26
N ALA A 123 7.48 10.09 -16.80
CA ALA A 123 7.96 9.00 -17.66
C ALA A 123 8.42 9.50 -19.04
N SER A 124 7.99 10.68 -19.48
CA SER A 124 8.34 11.26 -20.78
C SER A 124 9.73 11.90 -20.83
N PHE A 125 10.35 12.16 -19.66
CA PHE A 125 11.71 12.72 -19.56
C PHE A 125 12.58 11.96 -18.56
N GLN A 126 13.87 11.84 -18.86
CA GLN A 126 14.83 11.08 -18.04
C GLN A 126 15.34 11.85 -16.82
N GLU A 127 15.19 13.18 -16.82
CA GLU A 127 15.76 14.05 -15.78
C GLU A 127 14.96 14.04 -14.48
N ASP A 128 15.61 14.49 -13.41
CA ASP A 128 14.97 14.81 -12.14
C ASP A 128 14.03 16.00 -12.33
N GLY A 129 12.90 16.00 -11.64
CA GLY A 129 11.89 17.02 -11.86
C GLY A 129 10.91 17.14 -10.70
N GLU A 130 10.28 18.31 -10.61
CA GLU A 130 9.20 18.56 -9.69
C GLU A 130 8.05 19.30 -10.36
N THR A 131 6.84 19.04 -9.87
CA THR A 131 5.61 19.63 -10.40
C THR A 131 4.71 20.00 -9.24
N PHE A 132 4.30 21.27 -9.19
CA PHE A 132 3.37 21.80 -8.20
C PHE A 132 2.06 22.16 -8.87
N VAL A 133 0.95 21.60 -8.39
CA VAL A 133 -0.39 21.87 -8.91
C VAL A 133 -1.28 22.32 -7.77
N LYS A 134 -1.89 23.51 -7.91
CA LYS A 134 -3.03 23.93 -7.07
C LYS A 134 -4.31 23.67 -7.83
N THR A 135 -5.16 22.81 -7.29
CA THR A 135 -6.47 22.50 -7.88
C THR A 135 -7.49 23.58 -7.55
N MET A 136 -8.60 23.59 -8.31
CA MET A 136 -9.74 24.49 -8.06
C MET A 136 -10.44 24.23 -6.71
N SER A 137 -10.20 23.08 -6.07
CA SER A 137 -10.71 22.75 -4.74
C SER A 137 -9.78 23.19 -3.60
N ASP A 138 -8.80 24.06 -3.91
CA ASP A 138 -7.79 24.56 -2.96
C ASP A 138 -6.93 23.45 -2.33
N CYS A 139 -6.71 22.37 -3.08
CA CYS A 139 -5.81 21.28 -2.73
C CYS A 139 -4.53 21.38 -3.55
N TRP A 140 -3.39 21.22 -2.89
CA TRP A 140 -2.06 21.20 -3.49
C TRP A 140 -1.60 19.76 -3.75
N ILE A 141 -1.03 19.52 -4.92
CA ILE A 141 -0.40 18.27 -5.31
C ILE A 141 1.02 18.60 -5.73
N VAL A 142 1.98 17.92 -5.11
CA VAL A 142 3.39 18.05 -5.42
C VAL A 142 3.91 16.70 -5.88
N GLY A 143 4.37 16.61 -7.11
CA GLY A 143 5.12 15.48 -7.64
C GLY A 143 6.61 15.78 -7.63
N ARG A 144 7.43 14.83 -7.18
CA ARG A 144 8.89 14.86 -7.30
C ARG A 144 9.37 13.54 -7.90
N LYS A 145 10.20 13.64 -8.93
CA LYS A 145 10.96 12.55 -9.52
C LYS A 145 12.44 12.79 -9.27
N SER A 146 13.12 11.78 -8.75
CA SER A 146 14.58 11.74 -8.70
C SER A 146 15.06 10.34 -9.04
N ASP A 147 15.87 10.23 -10.09
CA ASP A 147 16.29 8.96 -10.69
C ASP A 147 15.07 8.04 -10.94
N GLN A 148 15.00 6.88 -10.30
CA GLN A 148 13.91 5.91 -10.41
C GLN A 148 12.89 6.01 -9.27
N ARG A 149 12.81 7.16 -8.58
CA ARG A 149 11.95 7.36 -7.41
C ARG A 149 10.94 8.47 -7.68
N GLU A 150 9.68 8.19 -7.38
CA GLU A 150 8.59 9.17 -7.45
C GLU A 150 7.97 9.36 -6.07
N LEU A 151 7.71 10.62 -5.72
CA LEU A 151 6.96 11.02 -4.55
C LEU A 151 5.85 11.99 -4.95
N PHE A 152 4.63 11.65 -4.60
CA PHE A 152 3.46 12.52 -4.68
C PHE A 152 3.02 12.90 -3.27
N VAL A 153 2.77 14.19 -3.04
CA VAL A 153 2.27 14.73 -1.78
C VAL A 153 0.99 15.53 -2.06
N ILE A 154 -0.05 15.26 -1.28
CA ILE A 154 -1.35 15.93 -1.36
C ILE A 154 -1.50 16.76 -0.07
N LEU A 155 -1.71 18.06 -0.18
CA LEU A 155 -1.78 19.01 0.93
C LEU A 155 -3.11 19.78 0.88
N ASN A 156 -3.90 19.69 1.96
CA ASN A 156 -5.18 20.39 2.06
C ASN A 156 -5.03 21.76 2.76
N GLN A 157 -4.21 22.64 2.18
CA GLN A 157 -3.89 23.95 2.76
C GLN A 157 -4.34 25.09 1.85
N LYS A 158 -5.59 25.55 2.05
CA LYS A 158 -6.24 26.48 1.10
C LYS A 158 -5.50 27.81 0.89
N ASN A 159 -5.00 28.35 2.00
CA ASN A 159 -4.36 29.66 2.04
C ASN A 159 -2.83 29.59 1.88
N ALA A 160 -2.26 28.39 1.72
CA ALA A 160 -0.83 28.25 1.58
C ALA A 160 -0.36 28.71 0.20
N ASN A 161 0.77 29.39 0.18
CA ASN A 161 1.48 29.79 -1.03
C ASN A 161 2.53 28.74 -1.43
N LEU A 162 3.13 28.91 -2.61
CA LEU A 162 4.08 27.94 -3.16
C LEU A 162 5.31 27.71 -2.27
N ILE A 163 5.81 28.76 -1.61
CA ILE A 163 6.99 28.68 -0.74
C ILE A 163 6.68 27.82 0.48
N GLU A 164 5.54 28.07 1.14
CA GLU A 164 5.10 27.30 2.30
C GLU A 164 4.89 25.83 1.96
N ILE A 165 4.35 25.55 0.76
CA ILE A 165 4.14 24.18 0.27
C ILE A 165 5.47 23.49 -0.01
N ASP A 166 6.43 24.15 -0.63
CA ASP A 166 7.76 23.58 -0.87
C ASP A 166 8.50 23.26 0.44
N GLU A 167 8.48 24.19 1.41
CA GLU A 167 9.06 23.98 2.74
C GLU A 167 8.42 22.79 3.46
N GLU A 168 7.10 22.65 3.38
CA GLU A 168 6.37 21.55 3.97
C GLU A 168 6.73 20.21 3.34
N VAL A 169 6.86 20.15 2.00
CA VAL A 169 7.28 18.93 1.29
C VAL A 169 8.73 18.57 1.61
N LYS A 170 9.64 19.54 1.72
CA LYS A 170 11.02 19.32 2.16
C LYS A 170 11.06 18.74 3.58
N ARG A 171 10.29 19.32 4.51
CA ARG A 171 10.15 18.82 5.89
C ARG A 171 9.60 17.40 5.94
N LEU A 172 8.61 17.09 5.09
CA LEU A 172 8.05 15.75 4.94
C LEU A 172 9.06 14.76 4.37
N GLY A 173 9.86 15.17 3.39
CA GLY A 173 10.98 14.40 2.85
C GLY A 173 11.95 13.96 3.94
N ILE A 174 12.39 14.89 4.79
CA ILE A 174 13.29 14.59 5.91
C ILE A 174 12.61 13.65 6.92
N THR A 175 11.38 13.95 7.35
CA THR A 175 10.74 13.18 8.43
C THR A 175 10.28 11.78 8.02
N GLN A 176 9.77 11.62 6.79
CA GLN A 176 9.16 10.37 6.32
C GLN A 176 10.04 9.57 5.36
N PHE A 177 11.02 10.22 4.73
CA PHE A 177 11.80 9.66 3.62
C PHE A 177 13.31 9.92 3.78
N ASN A 178 13.79 9.94 5.04
CA ASN A 178 15.22 10.01 5.34
C ASN A 178 16.03 9.02 4.48
N ASN A 179 17.07 9.52 3.82
CA ASN A 179 17.95 8.77 2.91
C ASN A 179 17.31 8.23 1.62
N ILE A 180 16.05 8.60 1.31
CA ILE A 180 15.35 8.15 0.10
C ILE A 180 15.39 9.21 -1.00
N PHE A 181 15.36 10.49 -0.67
CA PHE A 181 15.62 11.55 -1.63
C PHE A 181 16.99 12.14 -1.33
N PHE A 182 17.87 12.13 -2.31
CA PHE A 182 19.14 12.83 -2.21
C PHE A 182 18.80 14.32 -2.32
N LEU A 183 19.00 15.05 -1.22
CA LEU A 183 19.00 16.51 -1.26
C LEU A 183 20.35 16.92 -1.84
N ASP A 184 20.34 17.73 -2.89
CA ASP A 184 21.42 18.70 -3.10
C ASP A 184 21.42 19.73 -1.97
#